data_AF-A0A533V0P5-F1
#
_entry.id   AF-A0A533V0P5-F1
#
_cell.length_a   1.000
_cell.length_b   1.000
_cell.length_c   1.000
_cell.angle_alpha   90.00
_cell.angle_beta   90.00
_cell.angle_gamma   90.00
#
_symmetry.space_group_name_H-M   'P 1'
#
loop_
_entity.id
_entity.type
_entity.pdbx_description
1 polymer ?
#
loop_
_entity_poly.entity_id
_entity_poly.type
_entity_poly.pdbx_seq_one_letter_code
_entity_poly.pdbx_strand_id
1 'polypeptide(L)'
;MNKIRKLLQLSTAILIVSVALMSVLFSSAIQYSTAQDSEGTVVRDSQTVLLEGKTLPANDYIHLYDATPYMIKAGHVAAKLPCDSKSETSLKVLIGQAPNLKPADLELLKELSKPGAMCIYHVDVESTKQVNGTITDIALQNPTNKEVKFAPTATIVIGVDEIMPGAEEAGAMGNMSMGNSTG
;
A
#
# COMPACT_ATOMS: atom_id res chain seq x y z
N MET A 1 37.18 75.13 8.85
CA MET A 1 36.03 74.35 8.32
C MET A 1 36.36 73.35 7.20
N ASN A 2 37.61 72.90 7.01
CA ASN A 2 37.98 72.00 5.89
C ASN A 2 38.60 70.65 6.28
N LYS A 3 38.63 70.27 7.57
CA LYS A 3 39.15 68.96 8.02
C LYS A 3 38.06 67.92 8.33
N ILE A 4 36.82 68.33 8.61
CA ILE A 4 35.73 67.42 9.00
C ILE A 4 34.98 66.85 7.78
N ARG A 5 35.03 67.52 6.62
CA ARG A 5 34.44 67.00 5.37
C ARG A 5 35.29 65.96 4.65
N LYS A 6 36.59 65.87 4.92
CA LYS A 6 37.46 64.81 4.35
C LYS A 6 37.37 63.47 5.09
N LEU A 7 36.87 63.44 6.33
CA LEU A 7 36.62 62.18 7.04
C LEU A 7 35.29 61.51 6.66
N LEU A 8 34.35 62.24 6.07
CA LEU A 8 33.04 61.71 5.66
C LEU A 8 33.01 61.19 4.21
N GLN A 9 34.10 61.33 3.45
CA GLN A 9 34.25 60.70 2.12
C GLN A 9 35.29 59.58 2.08
N LEU A 10 35.93 59.27 3.20
CA LEU A 10 36.81 58.09 3.33
C LEU A 10 36.14 56.91 4.06
N SER A 11 34.89 57.06 4.49
CA SER A 11 34.12 56.04 5.21
C SER A 11 33.10 55.30 4.33
N THR A 12 32.97 55.66 3.05
CA THR A 12 32.08 54.98 2.09
C THR A 12 32.81 54.16 1.01
N ALA A 13 34.14 54.11 1.03
CA ALA A 13 34.94 53.33 0.08
C ALA A 13 35.62 52.08 0.68
N ILE A 14 35.47 51.83 1.99
CA ILE A 14 36.04 50.66 2.68
C ILE A 14 34.92 49.85 3.35
N LEU A 15 33.91 49.51 2.57
CA LEU A 15 32.88 48.52 2.95
C LEU A 15 32.42 47.68 1.76
N ILE A 16 33.21 47.65 0.67
CA ILE A 16 32.88 46.93 -0.57
C ILE A 16 33.97 45.91 -0.97
N VAL A 17 35.08 45.78 -0.24
CA VAL A 17 36.22 44.92 -0.66
C VAL A 17 36.66 43.89 0.40
N SER A 18 35.75 43.39 1.23
CA SER A 18 36.05 42.26 2.15
C SER A 18 34.99 41.16 2.20
N VAL A 19 34.02 41.14 1.28
CA VAL A 19 33.01 40.05 1.20
C VAL A 19 33.33 39.06 0.06
N ALA A 20 34.44 39.25 -0.67
CA ALA A 20 34.68 38.52 -1.93
C ALA A 20 35.59 37.27 -1.83
N LEU A 21 36.10 36.86 -0.66
CA LEU A 21 37.13 35.80 -0.64
C LEU A 21 37.17 34.84 0.56
N MET A 22 36.11 34.71 1.36
CA MET A 22 36.03 33.61 2.32
C MET A 22 34.71 32.85 2.23
N SER A 23 34.84 31.53 2.09
CA SER A 23 33.79 30.50 2.19
C SER A 23 32.76 30.44 1.05
N VAL A 24 33.28 30.21 -0.16
CA VAL A 24 32.62 29.36 -1.17
C VAL A 24 32.57 27.92 -0.62
N LEU A 25 31.77 27.64 0.43
CA LEU A 25 31.46 26.29 0.92
C LEU A 25 30.18 26.31 1.77
N PHE A 26 29.05 26.69 1.19
CA PHE A 26 27.75 26.19 1.64
C PHE A 26 26.92 25.93 0.40
N SER A 27 27.30 24.86 -0.30
CA SER A 27 26.48 24.23 -1.32
C SER A 27 25.12 23.89 -0.71
N SER A 28 24.08 24.56 -1.19
CA SER A 28 22.72 24.04 -1.37
C SER A 28 22.43 22.71 -0.66
N ALA A 29 22.05 22.77 0.61
CA ALA A 29 21.14 21.79 1.17
C ALA A 29 19.73 22.14 0.68
N ILE A 30 19.46 21.94 -0.61
CA ILE A 30 18.08 21.67 -1.01
C ILE A 30 17.79 20.33 -0.34
N GLN A 31 17.04 20.38 0.77
CA GLN A 31 16.33 19.21 1.27
C GLN A 31 15.35 18.83 0.16
N TYR A 32 15.83 18.06 -0.80
CA TYR A 32 15.00 17.06 -1.41
C TYR A 32 14.60 16.17 -0.25
N SER A 33 13.42 16.43 0.32
CA SER A 33 12.62 15.35 0.83
C SER A 33 12.43 14.42 -0.37
N THR A 34 13.38 13.48 -0.55
CA THR A 34 13.07 12.23 -1.19
C THR A 34 11.82 11.78 -0.46
N ALA A 35 10.67 11.81 -1.14
CA ALA A 35 9.61 10.92 -0.75
C ALA A 35 10.32 9.57 -0.64
N GLN A 36 10.53 9.13 0.60
CA GLN A 36 11.09 7.83 0.88
C GLN A 36 9.99 6.91 0.38
N ASP A 37 10.04 6.59 -0.92
CA ASP A 37 9.37 5.44 -1.45
C ASP A 37 10.02 4.32 -0.66
N SER A 38 9.33 3.86 0.38
CA SER A 38 9.84 2.78 1.20
C SER A 38 10.04 1.63 0.24
N GLU A 39 11.31 1.32 -0.04
CA GLU A 39 11.68 0.22 -0.90
C GLU A 39 10.95 -1.01 -0.34
N GLY A 40 10.04 -1.58 -1.13
CA GLY A 40 9.22 -2.67 -0.64
C GLY A 40 10.08 -3.91 -0.45
N THR A 41 9.61 -4.81 0.39
CA THR A 41 10.25 -6.08 0.68
C THR A 41 9.57 -7.17 -0.12
N VAL A 42 10.33 -7.86 -0.98
CA VAL A 42 9.85 -9.06 -1.66
C VAL A 42 9.71 -10.19 -0.65
N VAL A 43 8.51 -10.76 -0.51
CA VAL A 43 8.20 -11.80 0.50
C VAL A 43 7.76 -13.12 -0.12
N ARG A 44 7.06 -13.10 -1.27
CA ARG A 44 6.53 -14.30 -1.94
C ARG A 44 5.73 -15.20 -0.99
N ASP A 45 4.87 -14.59 -0.17
CA ASP A 45 3.97 -15.33 0.68
C ASP A 45 2.76 -15.82 -0.12
N SER A 46 2.21 -16.98 0.24
CA SER A 46 1.03 -17.52 -0.42
C SER A 46 0.16 -18.34 0.50
N GLN A 47 -1.15 -18.22 0.32
CA GLN A 47 -2.15 -18.96 1.09
C GLN A 47 -3.17 -19.59 0.16
N THR A 48 -3.51 -20.86 0.44
CA THR A 48 -4.63 -21.55 -0.21
C THR A 48 -5.71 -21.86 0.80
N VAL A 49 -6.91 -21.32 0.58
CA VAL A 49 -8.10 -21.59 1.39
C VAL A 49 -9.01 -22.55 0.64
N LEU A 50 -9.13 -23.78 1.17
CA LEU A 50 -10.05 -24.79 0.64
C LEU A 50 -11.46 -24.49 1.15
N LEU A 51 -12.38 -24.18 0.24
CA LEU A 51 -13.77 -23.83 0.57
C LEU A 51 -14.73 -25.01 0.35
N GLU A 52 -14.31 -26.04 -0.37
CA GLU A 52 -15.12 -27.23 -0.62
C GLU A 52 -15.80 -27.78 0.64
N GLY A 53 -17.12 -27.99 0.54
CA GLY A 53 -17.93 -28.54 1.62
C GLY A 53 -18.22 -27.57 2.76
N LYS A 54 -17.64 -26.35 2.74
CA LYS A 54 -17.97 -25.29 3.69
C LYS A 54 -19.22 -24.54 3.26
N THR A 55 -19.80 -23.82 4.21
CA THR A 55 -20.92 -22.91 3.99
C THR A 55 -20.53 -21.52 4.49
N LEU A 56 -20.85 -20.49 3.71
CA LEU A 56 -20.76 -19.09 4.13
C LEU A 56 -22.17 -18.57 4.41
N PRO A 57 -22.50 -18.24 5.68
CA PRO A 57 -23.82 -17.72 6.04
C PRO A 57 -24.19 -16.43 5.30
N ALA A 58 -25.49 -16.12 5.31
CA ALA A 58 -26.02 -14.88 4.76
C ALA A 58 -25.49 -13.65 5.52
N ASN A 59 -25.13 -12.59 4.80
CA ASN A 59 -24.58 -11.34 5.34
C ASN A 59 -23.32 -11.51 6.21
N ASP A 60 -22.56 -12.57 5.98
CA ASP A 60 -21.37 -12.91 6.77
C ASP A 60 -20.12 -12.92 5.88
N TYR A 61 -18.95 -13.04 6.51
CA TYR A 61 -17.67 -13.04 5.82
C TYR A 61 -16.68 -14.07 6.41
N ILE A 62 -15.69 -14.42 5.60
CA ILE A 62 -14.52 -15.19 6.00
C ILE A 62 -13.33 -14.25 5.87
N HIS A 63 -12.63 -13.97 6.97
CA HIS A 63 -11.34 -13.29 6.90
C HIS A 63 -10.30 -14.29 6.36
N LEU A 64 -9.60 -13.91 5.30
CA LEU A 64 -8.74 -14.83 4.55
C LEU A 64 -7.26 -14.56 4.81
N TYR A 65 -6.86 -13.29 4.85
CA TYR A 65 -5.45 -12.90 4.93
C TYR A 65 -5.31 -11.56 5.65
N ASP A 66 -4.23 -11.42 6.41
CA ASP A 66 -3.88 -10.22 7.16
C ASP A 66 -2.36 -10.00 7.10
N ALA A 67 -1.95 -8.86 6.53
CA ALA A 67 -0.56 -8.42 6.43
C ALA A 67 -0.18 -7.40 7.51
N THR A 68 -1.13 -6.99 8.36
CA THR A 68 -0.93 -5.96 9.38
C THR A 68 0.27 -6.35 10.25
N PRO A 69 1.21 -5.42 10.50
CA PRO A 69 1.13 -3.97 10.29
C PRO A 69 1.77 -3.46 8.99
N TYR A 70 2.07 -4.37 8.05
CA TYR A 70 2.53 -4.06 6.70
C TYR A 70 1.36 -3.97 5.72
N MET A 71 1.55 -3.23 4.62
CA MET A 71 0.61 -3.19 3.51
C MET A 71 1.11 -4.04 2.34
N ILE A 72 0.17 -4.66 1.62
CA ILE A 72 0.42 -5.43 0.41
C ILE A 72 0.74 -4.44 -0.70
N LYS A 73 2.00 -4.38 -1.13
CA LYS A 73 2.44 -3.52 -2.23
C LYS A 73 2.13 -4.16 -3.58
N ALA A 74 2.38 -5.46 -3.70
CA ALA A 74 2.05 -6.25 -4.89
C ALA A 74 1.58 -7.65 -4.47
N GLY A 75 0.49 -8.11 -5.07
CA GLY A 75 -0.10 -9.41 -4.83
C GLY A 75 -1.30 -9.64 -5.74
N HIS A 76 -1.92 -10.80 -5.64
CA HIS A 76 -3.09 -11.17 -6.41
C HIS A 76 -3.93 -12.23 -5.68
N VAL A 77 -5.21 -12.28 -6.01
CA VAL A 77 -6.14 -13.31 -5.54
C VAL A 77 -6.72 -14.03 -6.74
N ALA A 78 -6.67 -15.36 -6.72
CA ALA A 78 -7.40 -16.22 -7.64
C ALA A 78 -8.50 -16.97 -6.87
N ALA A 79 -9.76 -16.72 -7.21
CA ALA A 79 -10.92 -17.24 -6.49
C ALA A 79 -11.80 -18.10 -7.41
N LYS A 80 -11.90 -19.40 -7.10
CA LYS A 80 -12.82 -20.32 -7.77
C LYS A 80 -14.13 -20.40 -6.98
N LEU A 81 -15.13 -19.66 -7.45
CA LEU A 81 -16.39 -19.41 -6.74
C LEU A 81 -17.60 -19.83 -7.58
N PRO A 82 -18.75 -20.12 -6.95
CA PRO A 82 -19.99 -20.37 -7.67
C PRO A 82 -20.39 -19.13 -8.50
N CYS A 83 -20.90 -19.36 -9.69
CA CYS A 83 -21.33 -18.32 -10.62
C CYS A 83 -22.59 -18.73 -11.38
N ASP A 84 -23.36 -17.74 -11.83
CA ASP A 84 -24.56 -17.96 -12.63
C ASP A 84 -24.22 -18.23 -14.12
N SER A 85 -25.25 -18.39 -14.96
CA SER A 85 -25.08 -18.64 -16.40
C SER A 85 -24.40 -17.50 -17.17
N LYS A 86 -24.30 -16.30 -16.57
CA LYS A 86 -23.59 -15.14 -17.11
C LYS A 86 -22.16 -15.03 -16.58
N SER A 87 -21.73 -15.99 -15.76
CA SER A 87 -20.44 -16.00 -15.06
C SER A 87 -20.34 -14.92 -13.99
N GLU A 88 -21.47 -14.49 -13.43
CA GLU A 88 -21.51 -13.53 -12.33
C GLU A 88 -21.61 -14.28 -11.00
N THR A 89 -20.76 -13.92 -10.04
CA THR A 89 -20.82 -14.42 -8.66
C THR A 89 -21.57 -13.44 -7.76
N SER A 90 -22.37 -13.97 -6.84
CA SER A 90 -23.03 -13.17 -5.81
C SER A 90 -22.10 -12.83 -4.63
N LEU A 91 -20.96 -13.52 -4.52
CA LEU A 91 -19.95 -13.28 -3.49
C LEU A 91 -19.08 -12.08 -3.82
N LYS A 92 -18.42 -11.51 -2.80
CA LYS A 92 -17.49 -10.40 -2.95
C LYS A 92 -16.15 -10.75 -2.29
N VAL A 93 -15.06 -10.61 -3.04
CA VAL A 93 -13.74 -10.50 -2.42
C VAL A 93 -13.61 -9.06 -1.95
N LEU A 94 -13.32 -8.88 -0.66
CA LEU A 94 -13.11 -7.59 -0.04
C LEU A 94 -11.62 -7.37 0.17
N ILE A 95 -11.15 -6.16 -0.10
CA ILE A 95 -9.77 -5.71 0.13
C ILE A 95 -9.78 -4.36 0.84
N GLY A 96 -8.76 -4.09 1.65
CA GLY A 96 -8.58 -2.82 2.35
C GLY A 96 -7.84 -3.00 3.66
N GLN A 97 -8.08 -2.11 4.61
CA GLN A 97 -7.58 -2.22 5.98
C GLN A 97 -8.77 -2.37 6.92
N ALA A 98 -8.81 -3.43 7.73
CA ALA A 98 -9.89 -3.65 8.68
C ALA A 98 -10.05 -2.44 9.63
N PRO A 99 -11.29 -2.00 9.94
CA PRO A 99 -12.58 -2.57 9.52
C PRO A 99 -13.09 -2.05 8.16
N ASN A 100 -12.33 -1.23 7.45
CA ASN A 100 -12.74 -0.52 6.23
C ASN A 100 -12.36 -1.29 4.95
N LEU A 101 -13.03 -2.42 4.71
CA LEU A 101 -12.86 -3.21 3.49
C LEU A 101 -13.88 -2.81 2.41
N LYS A 102 -13.50 -2.93 1.14
CA LYS A 102 -14.36 -2.66 -0.02
C LYS A 102 -14.34 -3.82 -1.00
N PRO A 103 -15.43 -4.08 -1.74
CA PRO A 103 -15.43 -5.05 -2.81
C PRO A 103 -14.37 -4.73 -3.87
N ALA A 104 -13.57 -5.72 -4.21
CA ALA A 104 -12.62 -5.66 -5.31
C ALA A 104 -13.33 -5.87 -6.66
N ASP A 105 -12.78 -5.32 -7.73
CA ASP A 105 -13.28 -5.58 -9.09
C ASP A 105 -12.69 -6.90 -9.59
N LEU A 106 -13.55 -7.89 -9.82
CA LEU A 106 -13.15 -9.25 -10.14
C LEU A 106 -13.11 -9.45 -11.64
N GLU A 107 -11.93 -9.78 -12.18
CA GLU A 107 -11.80 -10.17 -13.58
C GLU A 107 -12.07 -11.67 -13.76
N LEU A 108 -12.97 -12.00 -14.67
CA LEU A 108 -13.29 -13.39 -15.00
C LEU A 108 -12.23 -14.02 -15.90
N LEU A 109 -11.63 -15.14 -15.46
CA LEU A 109 -10.80 -16.00 -16.30
C LEU A 109 -11.69 -17.02 -17.03
N LYS A 110 -12.12 -16.66 -18.26
CA LYS A 110 -13.13 -17.40 -19.02
C LYS A 110 -12.69 -18.83 -19.36
N GLU A 111 -11.43 -19.00 -19.70
CA GLU A 111 -10.83 -20.26 -20.17
C GLU A 111 -10.85 -21.36 -19.10
N LEU A 112 -10.88 -20.97 -17.82
CA LEU A 112 -10.89 -21.87 -16.67
C LEU A 112 -12.25 -21.91 -15.95
N SER A 113 -13.24 -21.21 -16.49
CA SER A 113 -14.56 -21.05 -15.89
C SER A 113 -15.61 -21.94 -16.57
N LYS A 114 -16.57 -22.39 -15.77
CA LYS A 114 -17.77 -23.07 -16.25
C LYS A 114 -19.00 -22.27 -15.82
N PRO A 115 -19.58 -21.44 -16.71
CA PRO A 115 -20.76 -20.63 -16.41
C PRO A 115 -21.92 -21.51 -15.90
N GLY A 116 -22.65 -21.02 -14.91
CA GLY A 116 -23.74 -21.73 -14.23
C GLY A 116 -23.29 -22.79 -13.23
N ALA A 117 -21.98 -22.93 -13.01
CA ALA A 117 -21.41 -23.84 -12.02
C ALA A 117 -20.35 -23.14 -11.18
N MET A 118 -19.10 -23.12 -11.64
CA MET A 118 -17.95 -22.56 -10.92
C MET A 118 -17.11 -21.75 -11.89
N CYS A 119 -16.81 -20.50 -11.53
CA CYS A 119 -15.98 -19.60 -12.30
C CYS A 119 -14.71 -19.26 -11.52
N ILE A 120 -13.63 -18.96 -12.23
CA ILE A 120 -12.39 -18.46 -11.66
C ILE A 120 -12.30 -16.96 -11.92
N TYR A 121 -12.09 -16.22 -10.85
CA TYR A 121 -11.89 -14.78 -10.86
C TYR A 121 -10.47 -14.46 -10.42
N HIS A 122 -9.87 -13.46 -11.03
CA HIS A 122 -8.60 -12.88 -10.61
C HIS A 122 -8.83 -11.44 -10.16
N VAL A 123 -8.05 -11.00 -9.18
CA VAL A 123 -7.90 -9.58 -8.88
C VAL A 123 -6.49 -9.30 -8.39
N ASP A 124 -5.86 -8.27 -8.95
CA ASP A 124 -4.60 -7.75 -8.45
C ASP A 124 -4.82 -6.95 -7.16
N VAL A 125 -3.95 -7.19 -6.19
CA VAL A 125 -3.97 -6.55 -4.87
C VAL A 125 -2.74 -5.68 -4.74
N GLU A 126 -2.93 -4.40 -5.04
CA GLU A 126 -1.85 -3.42 -5.02
C GLU A 126 -2.28 -2.20 -4.20
N SER A 127 -1.57 -1.96 -3.09
CA SER A 127 -1.72 -0.72 -2.35
C SER A 127 -1.09 0.41 -3.16
N THR A 128 -1.93 1.18 -3.85
CA THR A 128 -1.52 2.49 -4.39
C THR A 128 -2.01 3.60 -3.47
N LYS A 129 -1.18 4.61 -3.23
CA LYS A 129 -1.52 5.76 -2.36
C LYS A 129 -2.74 6.57 -2.83
N GLN A 130 -3.37 6.23 -3.96
CA GLN A 130 -4.34 7.08 -4.66
C GLN A 130 -5.67 6.39 -5.04
N VAL A 131 -5.76 5.05 -5.13
CA VAL A 131 -6.99 4.39 -5.64
C VAL A 131 -7.68 3.50 -4.60
N ASN A 132 -6.96 2.60 -3.94
CA ASN A 132 -7.54 1.63 -2.99
C ASN A 132 -7.21 1.90 -1.52
N GLY A 133 -6.33 2.88 -1.26
CA GLY A 133 -5.78 3.10 0.09
C GLY A 133 -4.84 1.97 0.51
N THR A 134 -4.50 1.93 1.80
CA THR A 134 -3.71 0.85 2.40
C THR A 134 -4.51 -0.46 2.35
N ILE A 135 -3.94 -1.50 1.75
CA ILE A 135 -4.50 -2.84 1.78
C ILE A 135 -3.63 -3.71 2.68
N THR A 136 -4.22 -4.22 3.75
CA THR A 136 -3.62 -5.17 4.69
C THR A 136 -4.42 -6.46 4.75
N ASP A 137 -5.72 -6.39 4.49
CA ASP A 137 -6.67 -7.46 4.73
C ASP A 137 -7.37 -7.89 3.44
N ILE A 138 -7.65 -9.19 3.37
CA ILE A 138 -8.47 -9.80 2.33
C ILE A 138 -9.55 -10.65 2.99
N ALA A 139 -10.80 -10.52 2.54
CA ALA A 139 -11.92 -11.31 3.04
C ALA A 139 -12.83 -11.77 1.89
N LEU A 140 -13.60 -12.83 2.12
CA LEU A 140 -14.70 -13.26 1.25
C LEU A 140 -16.02 -12.99 1.95
N GLN A 141 -16.89 -12.21 1.32
CA GLN A 141 -18.20 -11.86 1.85
C GLN A 141 -19.32 -12.50 1.03
N ASN A 142 -20.35 -12.93 1.74
CA ASN A 142 -21.66 -13.22 1.17
C ASN A 142 -22.62 -12.08 1.51
N PRO A 143 -22.83 -11.11 0.59
CA PRO A 143 -23.73 -9.98 0.83
C PRO A 143 -25.21 -10.35 0.65
N THR A 144 -25.52 -11.61 0.36
CA THR A 144 -26.90 -12.02 0.08
C THR A 144 -27.64 -12.45 1.34
N ASN A 145 -28.95 -12.60 1.22
CA ASN A 145 -29.83 -13.11 2.27
C ASN A 145 -29.91 -14.64 2.32
N LYS A 146 -29.07 -15.36 1.58
CA LYS A 146 -29.03 -16.83 1.56
C LYS A 146 -27.62 -17.30 1.85
N GLU A 147 -27.51 -18.42 2.54
CA GLU A 147 -26.20 -19.07 2.68
C GLU A 147 -25.68 -19.55 1.32
N VAL A 148 -24.36 -19.59 1.19
CA VAL A 148 -23.68 -20.17 0.03
C VAL A 148 -22.95 -21.43 0.47
N LYS A 149 -23.37 -22.57 -0.07
CA LYS A 149 -22.66 -23.84 0.08
C LYS A 149 -21.66 -23.99 -1.06
N PHE A 150 -20.39 -24.14 -0.71
CA PHE A 150 -19.33 -24.26 -1.70
C PHE A 150 -19.26 -25.67 -2.29
N ALA A 151 -19.29 -25.73 -3.63
CA ALA A 151 -19.19 -26.96 -4.39
C ALA A 151 -17.76 -27.55 -4.34
N PRO A 152 -17.58 -28.80 -4.80
CA PRO A 152 -16.25 -29.38 -4.91
C PRO A 152 -15.28 -28.49 -5.69
N THR A 153 -14.01 -28.48 -5.28
CA THR A 153 -12.92 -27.67 -5.84
C THR A 153 -13.04 -26.15 -5.63
N ALA A 154 -14.04 -25.66 -4.90
CA ALA A 154 -14.10 -24.26 -4.51
C ALA A 154 -12.87 -23.89 -3.65
N THR A 155 -12.16 -22.85 -4.08
CA THR A 155 -10.86 -22.49 -3.53
C THR A 155 -10.61 -20.99 -3.67
N ILE A 156 -9.80 -20.44 -2.77
CA ILE A 156 -9.18 -19.12 -2.95
C ILE A 156 -7.68 -19.29 -2.76
N VAL A 157 -6.90 -18.77 -3.69
CA VAL A 157 -5.45 -18.69 -3.62
C VAL A 157 -5.05 -17.23 -3.57
N ILE A 158 -4.20 -16.88 -2.61
CA ILE A 158 -3.69 -15.53 -2.38
C ILE A 158 -2.18 -15.60 -2.55
N GLY A 159 -1.62 -14.72 -3.37
CA GLY A 159 -0.19 -14.51 -3.48
C GLY A 159 0.16 -13.07 -3.10
N VAL A 160 1.12 -12.90 -2.21
CA VAL A 160 1.68 -11.59 -1.83
C VAL A 160 3.15 -11.61 -2.19
N ASP A 161 3.51 -10.84 -3.20
CA ASP A 161 4.86 -10.81 -3.75
C ASP A 161 5.73 -9.76 -3.05
N GLU A 162 5.16 -8.59 -2.77
CA GLU A 162 5.86 -7.46 -2.15
C GLU A 162 5.00 -6.79 -1.08
N ILE A 163 5.62 -6.43 0.06
CA ILE A 163 5.01 -5.65 1.14
C ILE A 163 5.82 -4.39 1.43
N MET A 164 5.21 -3.41 2.09
CA MET A 164 5.92 -2.26 2.62
C MET A 164 5.33 -1.84 3.97
N PRO A 165 6.07 -1.10 4.81
CA PRO A 165 5.57 -0.65 6.11
C PRO A 165 4.24 0.08 5.97
N GLY A 166 3.23 -0.35 6.74
CA GLY A 166 1.97 0.36 6.86
C GLY A 166 2.13 1.74 7.52
N ALA A 167 1.07 2.54 7.56
CA ALA A 167 1.10 3.84 8.24
C ALA A 167 1.52 3.74 9.73
N GLU A 168 1.21 2.61 10.37
CA GLU A 168 1.55 2.33 11.77
C GLU A 168 3.03 1.94 11.94
N GLU A 169 3.58 1.11 11.04
CA GLU A 169 5.00 0.72 11.07
C GLU A 169 5.95 1.82 10.59
N ALA A 170 5.54 2.66 9.64
CA ALA A 170 6.37 3.77 9.17
C ALA A 170 6.73 4.73 10.32
N GLY A 171 5.82 4.92 11.30
CA GLY A 171 6.08 5.69 12.51
C GLY A 171 7.10 5.04 13.45
N ALA A 172 7.08 3.71 13.56
CA ALA A 172 8.02 2.96 14.40
C ALA A 172 9.44 2.95 13.81
N MET A 173 9.59 2.76 12.49
CA MET A 173 10.89 2.78 11.82
C MET A 173 11.53 4.16 11.81
N GLY A 174 10.75 5.24 11.69
CA GLY A 174 11.25 6.61 11.81
C GLY A 174 11.88 6.92 13.18
N ASN A 175 11.40 6.25 14.24
CA ASN A 175 11.88 6.45 15.59
C ASN A 175 13.13 5.61 15.95
N MET A 176 13.37 4.50 15.23
CA MET A 176 14.59 3.69 15.42
C MET A 176 15.84 4.31 14.80
N SER A 177 15.70 5.31 13.92
CA SER A 177 16.84 6.01 13.28
C SER A 177 17.54 7.05 14.17
N MET A 178 17.08 7.29 15.40
CA MET A 178 17.66 8.31 16.32
C MET A 178 18.43 7.71 17.51
N GLY A 179 18.59 6.39 17.58
CA GLY A 179 19.09 5.69 18.76
C GLY A 179 20.51 5.13 18.64
N ASN A 180 21.49 5.87 18.13
CA ASN A 180 22.90 5.50 18.37
C ASN A 180 23.85 6.70 18.23
N SER A 181 24.31 7.25 19.36
CA SER A 181 25.70 7.65 19.61
C SER A 181 25.78 8.49 20.89
N THR A 182 26.35 7.91 21.94
CA THR A 182 27.32 8.50 22.89
C THR A 182 27.57 7.50 24.02
N GLY A 183 28.41 6.51 23.71
CA GLY A 183 29.24 5.82 24.68
C GLY A 183 30.67 6.33 24.55
#